data_AF-A0A1M6BAR5-F1
#
_entry.id   AF-A0A1M6BAR5-F1
#
_cell.length_a   1.000
_cell.length_b   1.000
_cell.length_c   1.000
_cell.angle_alpha   90.00
_cell.angle_beta   90.00
_cell.angle_gamma   90.00
#
_symmetry.space_group_name_H-M   'P 1'
#
loop_
_entity.id
_entity.type
_entity.pdbx_description
1 polymer ?
#
loop_
_entity_poly.entity_id
_entity_poly.type
_entity_poly.pdbx_seq_one_letter_code
_entity_poly.pdbx_strand_id
1 'polypeptide(L)'
;MTLYQSPDASLTYHPDSDTLHLSYNATRLDVSFGQAYQVALQEMLHQNVGKLLLDLKRNAPPVDDTDEWVLEPLARHLPAELTHPIFIAAVLSEGQYQYQIGSYLPSIGSTLASEQIEFNYFTSRREASAWLQAN
;
A
#
# COMPACT_ATOMS: atom_id res chain seq x y z
N MET A 1 16.91 -1.51 -5.01
CA MET A 1 17.17 -2.97 -5.05
C MET A 1 15.85 -3.68 -5.28
N THR A 2 15.78 -4.62 -6.22
CA THR A 2 14.58 -5.45 -6.42
C THR A 2 14.58 -6.60 -5.40
N LEU A 3 13.48 -6.76 -4.66
CA LEU A 3 13.34 -7.72 -3.58
C LEU A 3 12.40 -8.87 -3.95
N TYR A 4 11.43 -8.59 -4.82
CA TYR A 4 10.50 -9.58 -5.33
C TYR A 4 10.15 -9.25 -6.77
N GLN A 5 10.02 -10.29 -7.59
CA GLN A 5 9.62 -10.16 -8.98
C GLN A 5 8.81 -11.38 -9.40
N SER A 6 7.63 -11.11 -9.96
CA SER A 6 6.78 -12.06 -10.64
C SER A 6 6.34 -11.46 -11.99
N PRO A 7 5.64 -12.22 -12.86
CA PRO A 7 5.08 -11.67 -14.09
C PRO A 7 4.13 -10.49 -13.84
N ASP A 8 3.45 -10.50 -12.68
CA ASP A 8 2.33 -9.64 -12.36
C ASP A 8 2.70 -8.53 -11.37
N ALA A 9 3.80 -8.69 -10.63
CA ALA A 9 4.18 -7.80 -9.55
C ALA A 9 5.69 -7.64 -9.44
N SER A 10 6.13 -6.48 -8.95
CA SER A 10 7.52 -6.25 -8.58
C SER A 10 7.60 -5.40 -7.32
N LEU A 11 8.50 -5.79 -6.41
CA LEU A 11 8.81 -5.05 -5.20
C LEU A 11 10.23 -4.52 -5.31
N THR A 12 10.38 -3.20 -5.18
CA THR A 12 11.68 -2.54 -5.24
C THR A 12 11.86 -1.66 -4.02
N TYR A 13 12.99 -1.82 -3.32
CA TYR A 13 13.43 -0.88 -2.31
C TYR A 13 14.21 0.28 -2.92
N HIS A 14 13.81 1.50 -2.58
CA HIS A 14 14.45 2.74 -2.99
C HIS A 14 15.19 3.33 -1.79
N PRO A 15 16.53 3.19 -1.71
CA PRO A 15 17.30 3.65 -0.56
C PRO A 15 17.32 5.19 -0.46
N ASP A 16 17.23 5.90 -1.58
CA ASP A 16 17.27 7.37 -1.61
C ASP A 16 16.06 8.02 -0.91
N SER A 17 14.93 7.32 -0.89
CA SER A 17 13.69 7.78 -0.25
C SER A 17 13.25 6.88 0.89
N ASP A 18 14.05 5.88 1.23
CA ASP A 18 13.74 4.82 2.19
C ASP A 18 12.31 4.27 2.02
N THR A 19 11.98 3.88 0.78
CA THR A 19 10.61 3.51 0.39
C THR A 19 10.60 2.16 -0.32
N LEU A 20 9.68 1.30 0.08
CA LEU A 20 9.32 0.11 -0.69
C LEU A 20 8.28 0.46 -1.72
N HIS A 21 8.47 0.03 -2.96
CA HIS A 21 7.56 0.27 -4.06
C HIS A 21 7.09 -1.07 -4.62
N LEU A 22 5.82 -1.38 -4.38
CA LEU A 22 5.13 -2.53 -4.94
C LEU A 22 4.35 -2.07 -6.18
N SER A 23 4.81 -2.47 -7.35
CA SER A 23 4.10 -2.24 -8.61
C SER A 23 3.37 -3.51 -9.01
N TYR A 24 2.06 -3.39 -9.24
CA TYR A 24 1.21 -4.51 -9.63
C TYR A 24 0.55 -4.25 -10.99
N ASN A 25 0.90 -5.07 -11.98
CA ASN A 25 0.58 -4.84 -13.39
C ASN A 25 -0.49 -5.81 -13.95
N ALA A 26 -0.85 -6.88 -13.24
CA ALA A 26 -1.89 -7.82 -13.70
C ALA A 26 -3.29 -7.23 -13.68
N THR A 27 -4.10 -7.52 -14.71
CA THR A 27 -5.44 -6.96 -14.96
C THR A 27 -6.47 -7.06 -13.83
N ARG A 28 -6.21 -7.87 -12.80
CA ARG A 28 -7.08 -8.09 -11.63
C ARG A 28 -6.23 -8.30 -10.39
N LEU A 29 -6.69 -7.81 -9.24
CA LEU A 29 -6.17 -8.26 -7.95
C LEU A 29 -6.58 -9.72 -7.73
N ASP A 30 -5.60 -10.61 -7.67
CA ASP A 30 -5.79 -12.02 -7.43
C ASP A 30 -4.86 -12.50 -6.32
N VAL A 31 -4.74 -13.82 -6.14
CA VAL A 31 -3.86 -14.43 -5.13
C VAL A 31 -2.41 -13.92 -5.24
N SER A 32 -1.96 -13.58 -6.45
CA SER A 32 -0.60 -13.08 -6.73
C SER A 32 -0.38 -11.70 -6.12
N PHE A 33 -1.42 -10.87 -6.05
CA PHE A 33 -1.36 -9.59 -5.34
C PHE A 33 -1.18 -9.82 -3.84
N GLY A 34 -2.00 -10.68 -3.24
CA GLY A 34 -1.91 -10.99 -1.79
C GLY A 34 -0.53 -11.50 -1.40
N GLN A 35 0.07 -12.37 -2.22
CA GLN A 35 1.44 -12.84 -2.03
C GLN A 35 2.47 -11.70 -2.15
N ALA A 36 2.40 -10.90 -3.21
CA ALA A 36 3.34 -9.80 -3.42
C ALA A 36 3.23 -8.73 -2.33
N TYR A 37 2.01 -8.50 -1.83
CA TYR A 37 1.73 -7.61 -0.73
C TYR A 37 2.28 -8.13 0.59
N GLN A 38 2.05 -9.40 0.91
CA GLN A 38 2.63 -10.04 2.10
C GLN A 38 4.16 -9.97 2.09
N VAL A 39 4.79 -10.22 0.93
CA VAL A 39 6.24 -10.07 0.78
C VAL A 39 6.67 -8.62 1.02
N ALA A 40 5.90 -7.63 0.54
CA ALA A 40 6.18 -6.22 0.83
C ALA A 40 6.15 -5.92 2.33
N LEU A 41 5.17 -6.46 3.07
CA LEU A 41 5.08 -6.25 4.52
C LEU A 41 6.24 -6.93 5.26
N GLN A 42 6.64 -8.14 4.84
CA GLN A 42 7.81 -8.81 5.41
C GLN A 42 9.10 -8.03 5.16
N GLU A 43 9.26 -7.46 3.98
CA GLU A 43 10.42 -6.62 3.67
C GLU A 43 10.41 -5.29 4.42
N MET A 44 9.23 -4.71 4.70
CA MET A 44 9.11 -3.56 5.61
C MET A 44 9.65 -3.88 6.99
N LEU A 45 9.32 -5.06 7.53
CA LEU A 45 9.84 -5.52 8.83
C LEU A 45 11.34 -5.80 8.77
N HIS A 46 11.78 -6.55 7.76
CA HIS A 46 13.17 -6.99 7.62
C HIS A 46 14.13 -5.81 7.40
N GLN A 47 13.72 -4.82 6.62
CA GLN A 47 14.52 -3.63 6.34
C GLN A 47 14.24 -2.47 7.29
N ASN A 48 13.27 -2.63 8.20
CA ASN A 48 12.82 -1.59 9.13
C ASN A 48 12.41 -0.31 8.38
N VAL A 49 11.57 -0.49 7.35
CA VAL A 49 11.09 0.56 6.44
C VAL A 49 9.62 0.84 6.70
N GLY A 50 9.29 2.09 7.03
CA GLY A 50 7.92 2.53 7.30
C GLY A 50 7.12 2.93 6.08
N LYS A 51 7.74 3.04 4.90
CA LYS A 51 7.12 3.67 3.73
C LYS A 51 6.86 2.66 2.63
N LEU A 52 5.60 2.57 2.21
CA LEU A 52 5.16 1.69 1.14
C LEU A 52 4.37 2.46 0.08
N LEU A 53 4.87 2.42 -1.16
CA LEU A 53 4.16 2.89 -2.35
C LEU A 53 3.53 1.69 -3.05
N LEU A 54 2.19 1.66 -3.10
CA LEU A 54 1.40 0.67 -3.84
C LEU A 54 0.99 1.28 -5.17
N ASP A 55 1.54 0.81 -6.29
CA ASP A 55 1.14 1.26 -7.63
C ASP A 55 0.20 0.23 -8.29
N LEU A 56 -1.09 0.56 -8.31
CA LEU A 56 -2.21 -0.31 -8.71
C LEU A 56 -2.93 0.21 -9.98
N LYS A 57 -2.33 1.16 -10.71
CA LYS A 57 -2.89 2.06 -11.74
C LYS A 57 -3.79 1.48 -12.86
N ARG A 58 -4.02 0.17 -12.95
CA ARG A 58 -4.87 -0.45 -13.97
C ARG A 58 -5.86 -1.51 -13.46
N ASN A 59 -5.79 -1.90 -12.19
CA ASN A 59 -6.13 -3.28 -11.83
C ASN A 59 -6.96 -3.47 -10.55
N ALA A 60 -7.33 -2.37 -9.85
CA ALA A 60 -8.11 -2.47 -8.62
C ALA A 60 -9.57 -2.88 -8.93
N PRO A 61 -10.09 -3.98 -8.34
CA PRO A 61 -11.50 -4.32 -8.37
C PRO A 61 -12.33 -3.26 -7.61
N PRO A 62 -13.66 -3.21 -7.83
CA PRO A 62 -14.55 -2.40 -7.01
C PRO A 62 -14.49 -2.79 -5.52
N VAL A 63 -14.79 -1.81 -4.68
CA VAL A 63 -14.33 -1.61 -3.29
C VAL A 63 -14.69 -2.71 -2.28
N ASP A 64 -15.77 -3.48 -2.43
CA ASP A 64 -16.26 -4.39 -1.38
C ASP A 64 -15.21 -5.39 -0.85
N ASP A 65 -14.27 -5.86 -1.69
CA ASP A 65 -13.24 -6.81 -1.28
C ASP A 65 -11.87 -6.16 -0.98
N THR A 66 -11.66 -4.87 -1.21
CA THR A 66 -10.29 -4.30 -1.20
C THR A 66 -9.84 -3.82 0.18
N ASP A 67 -10.74 -3.21 0.96
CA ASP A 67 -10.41 -2.69 2.30
C ASP A 67 -10.10 -3.84 3.28
N GLU A 68 -10.83 -4.95 3.25
CA GLU A 68 -10.52 -6.10 4.12
C GLU A 68 -9.19 -6.78 3.71
N TRP A 69 -8.93 -6.95 2.41
CA TRP A 69 -7.75 -7.69 1.95
C TRP A 69 -6.44 -6.91 2.07
N VAL A 70 -6.47 -5.58 1.97
CA VAL A 70 -5.27 -4.73 2.08
C VAL A 70 -5.05 -4.32 3.54
N LEU A 71 -6.11 -3.99 4.29
CA LEU A 71 -5.96 -3.43 5.65
C LEU A 71 -5.88 -4.51 6.73
N GLU A 72 -6.54 -5.67 6.61
CA GLU A 72 -6.42 -6.73 7.64
C GLU A 72 -4.98 -7.21 7.86
N PRO A 73 -4.17 -7.48 6.80
CA PRO A 73 -2.80 -7.92 6.99
C PRO A 73 -1.94 -6.85 7.68
N LEU A 74 -2.16 -5.57 7.34
CA LEU A 74 -1.45 -4.45 7.96
C LEU A 74 -1.76 -4.35 9.44
N ALA A 75 -3.05 -4.36 9.79
CA ALA A 75 -3.54 -4.25 11.15
C ALA A 75 -3.03 -5.36 12.06
N ARG A 76 -2.93 -6.59 11.52
CA ARG A 76 -2.54 -7.77 12.30
C ARG A 76 -1.03 -7.93 12.47
N HIS A 77 -0.21 -7.56 11.49
CA HIS A 77 1.19 -8.01 11.44
C HIS A 77 2.23 -6.91 11.63
N LEU A 78 1.92 -5.65 11.34
CA LEU A 78 2.93 -4.58 11.35
C LEU A 78 3.04 -3.75 12.64
N PRO A 79 1.95 -3.36 13.34
CA PRO A 79 2.07 -2.35 14.39
C PRO A 79 2.82 -2.83 15.64
N ALA A 80 2.97 -4.13 15.84
CA ALA A 80 3.68 -4.67 17.01
C ALA A 80 5.21 -4.69 16.85
N GLU A 81 5.73 -4.74 15.62
CA GLU A 81 7.16 -4.97 15.36
C GLU A 81 7.91 -3.72 14.86
N LEU A 82 7.21 -2.72 14.34
CA LEU A 82 7.84 -1.48 13.87
C LEU A 82 7.85 -0.41 14.96
N THR A 83 9.02 0.17 15.19
CA THR A 83 9.22 1.24 16.19
C THR A 83 8.88 2.64 15.68
N HIS A 84 8.49 2.77 14.41
CA HIS A 84 8.23 4.04 13.73
C HIS A 84 6.85 4.03 13.06
N PRO A 85 6.28 5.21 12.77
CA PRO A 85 5.05 5.29 11.98
C PRO A 85 5.23 4.67 10.58
N ILE A 86 4.12 4.18 10.04
CA ILE A 86 3.99 3.48 8.79
C ILE A 86 3.13 4.34 7.87
N PHE A 87 3.64 4.64 6.68
CA PHE A 87 2.99 5.45 5.68
C PHE A 87 2.81 4.63 4.41
N ILE A 88 1.57 4.48 3.98
CA ILE A 88 1.20 3.68 2.82
C ILE A 88 0.47 4.58 1.82
N ALA A 89 1.02 4.70 0.63
CA ALA A 89 0.44 5.48 -0.45
C ALA A 89 0.01 4.55 -1.58
N ALA A 90 -1.29 4.48 -1.85
CA ALA A 90 -1.84 3.69 -2.95
C ALA A 90 -2.19 4.57 -4.15
N VAL A 91 -1.61 4.25 -5.31
CA VAL A 91 -1.82 4.95 -6.57
C VAL A 91 -2.81 4.16 -7.42
N LEU A 92 -3.93 4.82 -7.74
CA LEU A 92 -5.08 4.24 -8.41
C LEU A 92 -5.45 5.04 -9.66
N SER A 93 -6.31 4.48 -10.51
CA SER A 93 -6.87 5.24 -11.64
C SER A 93 -7.92 6.25 -11.15
N GLU A 94 -8.14 7.34 -11.91
CA GLU A 94 -9.11 8.40 -11.57
C GLU A 94 -10.54 7.87 -11.31
N GLY A 95 -11.00 6.93 -12.14
CA GLY A 95 -12.30 6.27 -11.92
C GLY A 95 -12.35 5.51 -10.59
N GLN A 96 -11.24 4.91 -10.17
CA GLN A 96 -11.13 4.17 -8.90
C GLN A 96 -11.09 5.12 -7.70
N TYR A 97 -10.39 6.25 -7.83
CA TYR A 97 -10.32 7.29 -6.80
C TYR A 97 -11.70 7.92 -6.51
N GLN A 98 -12.52 8.14 -7.54
CA GLN A 98 -13.89 8.65 -7.37
C GLN A 98 -14.79 7.66 -6.60
N TYR A 99 -14.63 6.35 -6.80
CA TYR A 99 -15.34 5.33 -6.02
C TYR A 99 -14.85 5.25 -4.57
N GLN A 100 -13.55 5.47 -4.35
CA GLN A 100 -13.02 5.52 -2.99
C GLN A 100 -13.53 6.74 -2.24
N ILE A 101 -13.40 7.95 -2.79
CA ILE A 101 -13.99 9.14 -2.14
C ILE A 101 -15.51 8.99 -1.95
N GLY A 102 -16.20 8.36 -2.90
CA GLY A 102 -17.64 8.11 -2.82
C GLY A 102 -18.08 7.14 -1.71
N SER A 103 -17.22 6.17 -1.36
CA SER A 103 -17.44 5.23 -0.23
C SER A 103 -16.81 5.72 1.09
N TYR A 104 -16.07 6.83 1.07
CA TYR A 104 -15.36 7.38 2.22
C TYR A 104 -16.25 8.31 3.07
N LEU A 105 -17.11 7.70 3.88
CA LEU A 105 -17.78 8.30 5.06
C LEU A 105 -18.20 7.13 5.97
N PRO A 106 -17.77 6.99 7.25
CA PRO A 106 -16.65 7.51 8.02
C PRO A 106 -15.76 6.38 8.63
N SER A 107 -15.70 5.19 8.02
CA SER A 107 -15.12 4.00 8.66
C SER A 107 -13.59 4.00 8.76
N ILE A 108 -12.89 4.84 8.00
CA ILE A 108 -11.41 4.87 7.97
C ILE A 108 -10.84 6.03 8.80
N GLY A 109 -11.71 6.86 9.40
CA GLY A 109 -11.31 7.76 10.50
C GLY A 109 -11.25 7.07 11.86
N SER A 110 -11.75 5.83 11.97
CA SER A 110 -11.93 5.12 13.23
C SER A 110 -11.92 3.61 13.00
N THR A 111 -10.74 2.96 12.89
CA THR A 111 -10.55 1.54 13.28
C THR A 111 -9.13 0.98 13.10
N LEU A 112 -8.09 1.80 12.93
CA LEU A 112 -6.75 1.38 13.39
C LEU A 112 -6.42 2.19 14.63
N ALA A 113 -6.67 1.58 15.79
CA ALA A 113 -6.34 2.09 17.12
C ALA A 113 -4.82 2.09 17.39
N SER A 114 -4.03 2.43 16.38
CA SER A 114 -2.60 2.60 16.48
C SER A 114 -2.29 3.87 15.72
N GLU A 115 -1.90 4.93 16.43
CA GLU A 115 -1.45 6.23 15.90
C GLU A 115 -0.21 6.13 14.97
N GLN A 116 0.10 4.93 14.47
CA GLN A 116 1.31 4.54 13.81
C GLN A 116 1.09 4.08 12.36
N ILE A 117 -0.14 4.00 11.83
CA ILE A 117 -0.37 3.62 10.43
C ILE A 117 -1.24 4.65 9.73
N GLU A 118 -0.69 5.29 8.70
CA GLU A 118 -1.40 6.22 7.83
C GLU A 118 -1.46 5.67 6.40
N PHE A 119 -2.68 5.54 5.89
CA PHE A 119 -2.95 5.03 4.55
C PHE A 119 -3.65 6.10 3.72
N ASN A 120 -3.07 6.47 2.58
CA ASN A 120 -3.62 7.49 1.68
C ASN A 120 -3.70 6.99 0.23
N TYR A 121 -4.73 7.48 -0.47
CA TYR A 121 -4.98 7.16 -1.88
C TYR A 121 -4.64 8.35 -2.78
N PHE A 122 -4.06 8.07 -3.95
CA PHE A 122 -3.62 9.07 -4.91
C PHE A 122 -3.96 8.62 -6.33
N THR A 123 -4.23 9.56 -7.22
CA THR A 123 -4.34 9.30 -8.67
C THR A 123 -2.98 9.42 -9.38
N SER A 124 -2.01 10.05 -8.72
CA SER A 124 -0.69 10.35 -9.27
C SER A 124 0.41 9.73 -8.42
N ARG A 125 1.30 8.97 -9.07
CA ARG A 125 2.52 8.44 -8.45
C ARG A 125 3.39 9.57 -7.91
N ARG A 126 3.43 10.71 -8.60
CA ARG A 126 4.24 11.86 -8.18
C ARG A 126 3.76 12.42 -6.86
N GLU A 127 2.45 12.54 -6.67
CA GLU A 127 1.85 13.05 -5.43
C GLU A 127 2.02 12.05 -4.28
N ALA A 128 1.77 10.76 -4.54
CA ALA A 128 2.01 9.69 -3.57
C ALA A 128 3.47 9.66 -3.09
N SER A 129 4.43 9.77 -4.03
CA SER A 129 5.86 9.77 -3.69
C SER A 129 6.24 11.03 -2.91
N ALA A 130 5.70 12.19 -3.26
CA ALA A 130 5.96 13.44 -2.54
C ALA A 130 5.40 13.38 -1.11
N TRP A 131 4.22 12.81 -0.92
CA TRP A 131 3.63 12.60 0.40
C TRP A 131 4.46 11.62 1.24
N LEU A 132 4.92 10.50 0.68
CA LEU A 132 5.83 9.57 1.38
C LEU A 132 7.20 10.18 1.72
N GLN A 133 7.67 11.17 0.94
CA GLN A 133 8.92 11.87 1.23
C GLN A 133 8.75 12.94 2.33
N ALA A 134 7.56 13.51 2.45
CA ALA A 134 7.25 14.55 3.44
C ALA A 134 7.00 13.99 4.84
N ASN A 135 6.61 12.72 4.93
CA ASN A 135 6.46 11.95 6.16
C ASN A 135 7.68 11.05 6.40
#